data_AF-A0A4Y2TMU1-F1
#
_entry.id   AF-A0A4Y2TMU1-F1
#
_cell.length_a   1.000
_cell.length_b   1.000
_cell.length_c   1.000
_cell.angle_alpha   90.00
_cell.angle_beta   90.00
_cell.angle_gamma   90.00
#
_symmetry.space_group_name_H-M   'P 1'
#
loop_
_entity.id
_entity.type
_entity.pdbx_description
1 polymer ?
#
loop_
_entity_poly.entity_id
_entity_poly.type
_entity_poly.pdbx_seq_one_letter_code
_entity_poly.pdbx_strand_id
1 'polypeptide(L)'
;MAASVDESKIASPFMHLPTVQVSVPFYNDFETLQHAFGRMQDGISFELSESIEDPNLIKCNRAQKNLLLISAHLRERVMKAVRGFRYLGRQWRCHQSNILGPYDGNFIFHW
;
A
#
# COMPACT_ATOMS: atom_id res chain seq x y z
N MET A 1 10.03 42.12 23.04
CA MET A 1 10.46 41.06 22.09
C MET A 1 9.39 39.98 22.13
N ALA A 2 8.62 39.81 21.06
CA ALA A 2 7.58 38.78 20.98
C ALA A 2 8.22 37.47 20.53
N ALA A 3 8.07 36.42 21.35
CA ALA A 3 8.58 35.09 21.08
C ALA A 3 7.88 34.46 19.86
N SER A 4 8.66 33.77 19.04
CA SER A 4 8.26 33.12 17.80
C SER A 4 7.14 32.10 18.04
N VAL A 5 6.07 32.23 17.25
CA VAL A 5 5.03 31.21 17.08
C VAL A 5 5.72 29.96 16.56
N ASP A 6 5.84 28.97 17.43
CA ASP A 6 6.33 27.65 17.08
C ASP A 6 5.31 27.03 16.11
N GLU A 7 5.63 27.06 14.82
CA GLU A 7 4.94 26.31 13.78
C GLU A 7 5.20 24.83 14.02
N SER A 8 4.59 24.29 15.07
CA SER A 8 4.41 22.87 15.26
C SER A 8 3.53 22.40 14.10
N LYS A 9 4.18 22.09 12.98
CA LYS A 9 3.62 21.39 11.82
C LYS A 9 3.16 20.04 12.33
N ILE A 10 1.95 20.02 12.88
CA ILE A 10 1.16 18.81 13.06
C ILE A 10 1.07 18.21 11.66
N ALA A 11 1.89 17.20 11.41
CA ALA A 11 1.79 16.37 10.23
C ALA A 11 0.38 15.80 10.26
N SER A 12 -0.53 16.45 9.53
CA SER A 12 -1.89 15.97 9.35
C SER A 12 -1.79 14.48 8.98
N PRO A 13 -2.38 13.56 9.76
CA PRO A 13 -2.45 12.18 9.35
C PRO A 13 -3.47 12.15 8.22
N PHE A 14 -3.01 12.41 6.99
CA PHE A 14 -3.84 12.49 5.78
C PHE A 14 -4.42 11.13 5.34
N MET A 15 -4.62 10.19 6.26
CA MET A 15 -5.30 8.94 6.01
C MET A 15 -6.41 8.75 7.03
N HIS A 16 -7.66 8.88 6.59
CA HIS A 16 -8.80 8.53 7.40
C HIS A 16 -8.67 7.08 7.87
N LEU A 17 -8.92 6.81 9.16
CA LEU A 17 -8.82 5.48 9.79
C LEU A 17 -9.44 4.33 8.95
N PRO A 18 -10.60 4.50 8.28
CA PRO A 18 -11.17 3.47 7.43
C PRO A 18 -10.31 3.17 6.19
N THR A 19 -9.68 4.18 5.61
CA THR A 19 -8.74 4.01 4.49
C THR A 19 -7.53 3.22 4.93
N VAL A 20 -7.03 3.46 6.14
CA VAL A 20 -5.93 2.71 6.74
C VAL A 20 -6.32 1.23 6.90
N GLN A 21 -7.46 0.96 7.53
CA GLN A 21 -7.94 -0.42 7.75
C GLN A 21 -8.11 -1.21 6.45
N VAL A 22 -8.66 -0.57 5.40
CA VAL A 22 -8.80 -1.21 4.08
C VAL A 22 -7.44 -1.39 3.39
N SER A 23 -6.44 -0.54 3.67
CA SER A 23 -5.13 -0.57 3.04
C SER A 23 -4.17 -1.60 3.64
N VAL A 24 -4.33 -1.94 4.92
CA VAL A 24 -3.43 -2.84 5.67
C VAL A 24 -3.29 -4.22 4.99
N PRO A 25 -4.38 -4.91 4.58
CA PRO A 25 -4.27 -6.21 3.91
C PRO A 25 -3.52 -6.17 2.59
N PHE A 26 -3.44 -5.00 1.95
CA PHE A 26 -2.80 -4.83 0.64
C PHE A 26 -1.30 -4.52 0.72
N TYR A 27 -0.77 -4.31 1.92
CA TYR A 27 0.63 -3.92 2.10
C TYR A 27 1.61 -5.00 1.60
N ASN A 28 1.35 -6.27 1.91
CA ASN A 28 2.24 -7.38 1.56
C ASN A 28 2.27 -7.66 0.05
N ASP A 29 1.16 -7.40 -0.65
CA ASP A 29 1.01 -7.65 -2.09
C ASP A 29 1.14 -6.37 -2.93
N PHE A 30 1.78 -5.32 -2.41
CA PHE A 30 1.77 -3.98 -3.02
C PHE A 30 2.21 -3.96 -4.50
N GLU A 31 3.22 -4.72 -4.88
CA GLU A 31 3.73 -4.74 -6.27
C GLU A 31 2.70 -5.34 -7.22
N THR A 32 2.09 -6.45 -6.82
CA THR A 32 0.98 -7.09 -7.51
C THR A 32 -0.24 -6.16 -7.58
N LEU A 33 -0.54 -5.45 -6.49
CA LEU A 33 -1.65 -4.51 -6.40
C LEU A 33 -1.45 -3.30 -7.32
N GLN A 34 -0.24 -2.76 -7.38
CA GLN A 34 0.12 -1.64 -8.25
C GLN A 34 -0.01 -2.04 -9.72
N HIS A 35 0.47 -3.23 -10.08
CA HIS A 35 0.33 -3.76 -11.43
C HIS A 35 -1.15 -4.00 -11.80
N ALA A 36 -1.93 -4.59 -10.90
CA ALA A 36 -3.37 -4.78 -11.07
C ALA A 36 -4.12 -3.45 -11.24
N PHE A 37 -3.79 -2.43 -10.45
CA PHE A 37 -4.41 -1.12 -10.56
C PHE A 37 -4.07 -0.45 -11.90
N GLY A 38 -2.83 -0.56 -12.39
CA GLY A 38 -2.44 -0.07 -13.72
C GLY A 38 -3.26 -0.74 -14.83
N ARG A 39 -3.37 -2.07 -14.81
CA ARG A 39 -4.21 -2.82 -15.77
C ARG A 39 -5.67 -2.36 -15.77
N MET A 40 -6.23 -2.03 -14.60
CA MET A 40 -7.59 -1.49 -14.51
C MET A 40 -7.71 -0.11 -15.16
N GLN A 41 -6.69 0.76 -15.02
CA GLN A 41 -6.66 2.08 -15.65
C GLN A 41 -6.54 1.97 -17.18
N ASP A 42 -5.81 0.96 -17.66
CA ASP A 42 -5.66 0.65 -19.09
C ASP A 42 -6.90 -0.06 -19.69
N GLY A 43 -7.95 -0.30 -18.89
CA GLY A 43 -9.16 -0.99 -19.33
C GLY A 43 -8.97 -2.49 -19.58
N ILE A 44 -7.85 -3.07 -19.15
CA ILE A 44 -7.56 -4.49 -19.31
C ILE A 44 -8.46 -5.28 -18.34
N SER A 45 -9.38 -6.05 -18.91
CA SER A 45 -10.32 -6.86 -18.16
C SER A 45 -9.60 -7.99 -17.41
N PHE A 46 -10.21 -8.43 -16.30
CA PHE A 46 -9.80 -9.69 -15.69
C PHE A 46 -10.42 -10.80 -16.55
N GLU A 47 -9.69 -11.32 -17.53
CA GLU A 47 -10.10 -12.58 -18.13
C GLU A 47 -9.72 -13.68 -17.14
N LEU A 48 -10.74 -14.24 -16.50
CA LEU A 48 -10.59 -15.45 -15.70
C LEU A 48 -10.57 -16.64 -16.66
N SER A 49 -9.55 -16.71 -17.52
CA SER A 49 -9.33 -17.94 -18.26
C SER A 49 -8.96 -19.03 -17.26
N GLU A 50 -9.69 -20.14 -17.27
CA GLU A 50 -9.36 -21.35 -16.50
C GLU A 50 -7.97 -21.91 -16.87
N SER A 51 -7.36 -21.44 -17.96
CA SER A 51 -6.04 -21.84 -18.46
C SER A 51 -4.88 -20.95 -17.97
N ILE A 52 -5.11 -20.00 -17.05
CA ILE A 52 -4.02 -19.15 -16.55
C ILE A 52 -3.15 -19.99 -15.61
N GLU A 53 -2.01 -20.45 -16.14
CA GLU A 53 -0.99 -21.15 -15.36
C GLU A 53 0.03 -20.20 -14.73
N ASP A 54 0.10 -18.94 -15.18
CA ASP A 54 1.06 -17.98 -14.64
C ASP A 54 0.68 -17.54 -13.22
N PRO A 55 1.45 -17.92 -12.18
CA PRO A 55 1.14 -17.57 -10.80
C PRO A 55 1.16 -16.06 -10.54
N ASN A 56 1.92 -15.28 -11.30
CA ASN A 56 1.93 -13.82 -11.18
C ASN A 56 0.64 -13.21 -11.74
N LEU A 57 0.13 -13.77 -12.83
CA LEU A 57 -1.14 -13.35 -13.42
C LEU A 57 -2.32 -13.73 -12.51
N ILE A 58 -2.28 -14.91 -11.87
CA ILE A 58 -3.27 -15.30 -10.84
C ILE A 58 -3.29 -14.30 -9.69
N LYS A 59 -2.11 -13.96 -9.15
CA LYS A 59 -1.99 -12.96 -8.06
C LYS A 59 -2.50 -11.59 -8.51
N CYS A 60 -2.16 -11.14 -9.72
CA CYS A 60 -2.66 -9.88 -10.28
C CYS A 60 -4.18 -9.89 -10.42
N ASN A 61 -4.77 -10.96 -10.94
CA ASN A 61 -6.22 -11.09 -11.08
C ASN A 61 -6.92 -11.07 -9.71
N ARG A 62 -6.34 -11.73 -8.70
CA ARG A 62 -6.85 -11.68 -7.31
C ARG A 62 -6.79 -10.26 -6.75
N ALA A 63 -5.68 -9.55 -6.95
CA ALA A 63 -5.54 -8.16 -6.52
C ALA A 63 -6.55 -7.24 -7.23
N GLN A 64 -6.76 -7.44 -8.54
CA GLN A 64 -7.75 -6.70 -9.32
C GLN A 64 -9.18 -6.94 -8.80
N LYS A 65 -9.54 -8.19 -8.47
CA LYS A 65 -10.82 -8.52 -7.82
C LYS A 65 -10.99 -7.78 -6.49
N ASN A 66 -9.96 -7.75 -5.66
CA ASN A 66 -10.02 -7.05 -4.38
C ASN A 66 -10.18 -5.54 -4.56
N LEU A 67 -9.50 -4.94 -5.55
CA LEU A 67 -9.66 -3.52 -5.89
C LEU A 67 -11.06 -3.20 -6.43
N LEU A 68 -11.71 -4.15 -7.12
CA LEU A 68 -13.08 -3.99 -7.60
C LEU A 68 -14.12 -3.89 -6.47
N LEU A 69 -13.87 -4.51 -5.31
CA LEU A 69 -14.70 -4.38 -4.11
C LEU A 69 -14.72 -2.94 -3.56
N ILE A 70 -13.68 -2.16 -3.86
CA ILE A 70 -13.59 -0.75 -3.48
C ILE A 70 -14.27 0.08 -4.56
N SER A 71 -15.07 1.06 -4.14
CA SER A 71 -15.70 2.01 -5.06
C SER A 71 -14.65 2.73 -5.90
N ALA A 72 -14.91 2.93 -7.20
CA ALA A 72 -13.93 3.45 -8.16
C ALA A 72 -13.25 4.76 -7.69
N HIS A 73 -14.03 5.70 -7.14
CA HIS A 73 -13.53 6.99 -6.63
C HIS A 73 -12.63 6.87 -5.38
N LEU A 74 -12.67 5.74 -4.67
CA LEU A 74 -11.84 5.48 -3.50
C LEU A 74 -10.57 4.70 -3.83
N ARG A 75 -10.52 3.98 -4.97
CA ARG A 75 -9.37 3.15 -5.35
C ARG A 75 -8.08 3.95 -5.38
N GLU A 76 -8.08 5.14 -5.98
CA GLU A 76 -6.91 6.00 -6.03
C GLU A 76 -6.44 6.44 -4.63
N ARG A 77 -7.38 6.77 -3.73
CA ARG A 77 -7.07 7.15 -2.35
C ARG A 77 -6.47 5.98 -1.57
N VAL A 78 -7.02 4.78 -1.73
CA VAL A 78 -6.47 3.56 -1.15
C VAL A 78 -5.07 3.28 -1.70
N MET A 79 -4.86 3.37 -3.01
CA MET A 79 -3.53 3.17 -3.61
C MET A 79 -2.49 4.16 -3.08
N LYS A 80 -2.85 5.44 -2.92
CA LYS A 80 -1.98 6.45 -2.30
C LYS A 80 -1.67 6.10 -0.84
N ALA A 81 -2.66 5.64 -0.08
CA ALA A 81 -2.49 5.22 1.30
C ALA A 81 -1.54 4.02 1.41
N VAL A 82 -1.74 2.95 0.62
CA VAL A 82 -0.86 1.77 0.62
C VAL A 82 0.57 2.16 0.23
N ARG A 83 0.75 3.04 -0.76
CA ARG A 83 2.08 3.57 -1.13
C ARG A 83 2.73 4.32 0.02
N GLY A 84 1.97 5.16 0.72
CA GLY A 84 2.41 5.86 1.93
C GLY A 84 2.84 4.90 3.03
N PHE A 85 2.05 3.84 3.30
CA PHE A 85 2.41 2.79 4.24
C PHE A 85 3.71 2.10 3.86
N ARG A 86 3.90 1.75 2.58
CA ARG A 86 5.14 1.11 2.10
C ARG A 86 6.36 2.01 2.30
N TYR A 87 6.21 3.30 2.04
CA TYR A 87 7.26 4.28 2.28
C TYR A 87 7.62 4.38 3.77
N LEU A 88 6.62 4.55 4.63
CA LEU A 88 6.81 4.61 6.08
C LEU A 88 7.43 3.32 6.63
N GLY A 89 6.96 2.16 6.18
CA GLY A 89 7.52 0.86 6.57
C GLY A 89 8.95 0.63 6.08
N ARG A 90 9.36 1.24 4.95
CA ARG A 90 10.77 1.25 4.51
C ARG A 90 11.61 2.20 5.36
N GLN A 91 11.14 3.43 5.60
CA GLN A 91 11.85 4.39 6.45
C GLN A 91 12.05 3.84 7.87
N TRP A 92 11.00 3.26 8.45
CA TRP A 92 11.07 2.61 9.75
C TRP A 92 12.13 1.52 9.76
N ARG A 93 12.15 0.63 8.75
CA ARG A 93 13.19 -0.41 8.64
C ARG A 93 14.60 0.17 8.54
N CYS A 94 14.82 1.19 7.71
CA CYS A 94 16.13 1.84 7.61
C CYS A 94 16.57 2.51 8.92
N HIS A 95 15.63 3.13 9.64
CA HIS A 95 15.92 3.72 10.93
C HIS A 95 16.22 2.65 11.99
N GLN A 96 15.45 1.57 12.02
CA GLN A 96 15.65 0.45 12.93
C GLN A 96 16.94 -0.32 12.63
N SER A 97 17.32 -0.52 11.37
CA SER A 97 18.61 -1.15 11.03
C SER A 97 19.80 -0.32 11.49
N ASN A 98 19.66 1.01 11.52
CA ASN A 98 20.70 1.90 12.05
C ASN A 98 20.81 1.82 13.58
N ILE A 99 19.74 1.43 14.27
CA ILE A 99 19.69 1.31 15.75
C ILE A 99 20.04 -0.10 16.22
N LEU A 100 19.56 -1.13 15.51
CA LEU A 100 19.63 -2.53 15.92
C LEU A 100 20.75 -3.34 15.24
N GLY A 101 21.48 -2.74 14.29
CA GLY A 101 22.46 -3.45 13.47
C GLY A 101 21.80 -4.43 12.48
N PRO A 102 22.58 -5.27 11.76
CA PRO A 102 22.09 -6.14 10.68
C PRO A 102 21.37 -7.40 11.20
N TYR A 103 20.45 -7.25 12.14
CA TYR A 103 19.48 -8.30 12.40
C TYR A 103 18.47 -8.32 11.26
N ASP A 104 18.78 -9.14 10.26
CA ASP A 104 17.90 -9.57 9.15
C ASP A 104 16.72 -10.37 9.71
N GLY A 105 15.88 -9.74 10.52
CA GLY A 105 14.52 -10.17 10.70
C GLY A 105 13.76 -9.75 9.45
N ASN A 106 13.42 -10.69 8.58
CA ASN A 106 12.32 -10.49 7.64
C ASN A 106 11.05 -10.22 8.46
N PHE A 107 10.85 -8.96 8.85
CA PHE A 107 9.65 -8.49 9.54
C PHE A 107 8.52 -8.52 8.51
N ILE A 108 7.95 -9.70 8.34
CA ILE A 108 6.62 -9.87 7.80
C ILE A 108 5.71 -9.16 8.80
N PHE A 109 5.09 -8.08 8.37
CA PHE A 109 4.12 -7.38 9.18
C PHE A 109 2.89 -8.29 9.32
N HIS A 110 2.79 -8.98 10.45
CA HIS A 110 1.62 -9.75 10.88
C HIS A 110 0.65 -8.78 11.57
N TRP A 111 -0.08 -7.99 10.79
CA TRP A 111 -1.21 -7.19 11.28
C TRP A 111 -2.50 -7.98 11.14
#